data_AF-A0A163KCN1-F1
#
_entry.id   AF-A0A163KCN1-F1
#
_cell.length_a   1.000
_cell.length_b   1.000
_cell.length_c   1.000
_cell.angle_alpha   90.00
_cell.angle_beta   90.00
_cell.angle_gamma   90.00
#
_symmetry.space_group_name_H-M   'P 1'
#
loop_
_entity.id
_entity.type
_entity.pdbx_description
1 polymer ?
#
loop_
_entity_poly.entity_id
_entity_poly.type
_entity_poly.pdbx_seq_one_letter_code
_entity_poly.pdbx_strand_id
1 'polypeptide(L)'
;MKRNAKLRSLVTAPHNIPVLQISGDGDNSKQKTSFETVDKFLNMFEMILYQHGLDLDSSWEQCMISAVQHSTDKSQWFQMALMHKALDWEGARATIKKKFSGDQVQAHYLNQLFEMKASKHDTPVNFVDRFKTTLRSTGLADGPGYGTILLKALAPNYPTFVQLKNQVS
;
A
#
# COMPACT_ATOMS: atom_id res chain seq x y z
N MET A 1 2.07 -46.64 21.08
CA MET A 1 1.17 -45.69 20.38
C MET A 1 2.01 -44.48 19.95
N LYS A 2 2.55 -44.47 18.73
CA LYS A 2 3.45 -43.41 18.24
C LYS A 2 2.59 -42.25 17.74
N ARG A 3 2.64 -41.09 18.41
CA ARG A 3 2.02 -39.85 17.96
C ARG A 3 2.75 -39.39 16.70
N ASN A 4 2.11 -39.51 15.55
CA ASN A 4 2.57 -38.88 14.31
C ASN A 4 2.46 -37.36 14.47
N ALA A 5 3.54 -36.74 14.91
CA ALA A 5 3.75 -35.31 14.67
C ALA A 5 3.86 -35.15 13.16
N LYS A 6 2.77 -34.71 12.52
CA LYS A 6 2.82 -34.17 11.16
C LYS A 6 3.86 -33.05 11.21
N LEU A 7 5.09 -33.31 10.72
CA LEU A 7 6.02 -32.24 10.40
C LEU A 7 5.26 -31.34 9.43
N ARG A 8 4.81 -30.16 9.90
CA ARG A 8 4.43 -29.09 8.98
C ARG A 8 5.66 -28.87 8.13
N SER A 9 5.60 -29.19 6.84
CA SER A 9 6.71 -28.88 5.93
C SER A 9 6.94 -27.38 6.08
N LEU A 10 8.16 -27.00 6.48
CA LEU A 10 8.56 -25.60 6.51
C LEU A 10 8.50 -25.12 5.06
N VAL A 11 7.45 -24.38 4.73
CA VAL A 11 7.35 -23.70 3.44
C VAL A 11 8.43 -22.65 3.50
N THR A 12 9.48 -22.85 2.71
CA THR A 12 10.55 -21.86 2.62
C THR A 12 9.98 -20.66 1.88
N ALA A 13 9.78 -19.55 2.60
CA ALA A 13 9.27 -18.33 2.01
C ALA A 13 10.17 -17.90 0.83
N PRO A 14 9.61 -17.56 -0.34
CA PRO A 14 10.38 -17.08 -1.47
C PRO A 14 11.25 -15.86 -1.10
N HIS A 15 12.45 -15.77 -1.65
CA HIS A 15 13.37 -14.66 -1.36
C HIS A 15 12.88 -13.30 -1.89
N ASN A 16 11.96 -13.31 -2.85
CA ASN A 16 11.37 -12.14 -3.50
C ASN A 16 10.04 -11.68 -2.86
N ILE A 17 9.66 -12.22 -1.70
CA ILE A 17 8.42 -11.80 -1.02
C ILE A 17 8.43 -10.28 -0.78
N PRO A 18 7.35 -9.57 -1.16
CA PRO A 18 7.27 -8.14 -0.98
C PRO A 18 7.15 -7.83 0.51
N VAL A 19 7.71 -6.71 0.94
CA VAL A 19 7.49 -6.23 2.30
C VAL A 19 6.16 -5.48 2.40
N LEU A 20 5.47 -5.64 3.53
CA LEU A 20 4.25 -4.89 3.82
C LEU A 20 4.60 -3.45 4.21
N GLN A 21 4.94 -2.65 3.21
CA GLN A 21 5.34 -1.27 3.36
C GLN A 21 4.32 -0.40 2.61
N ILE A 22 3.50 0.35 3.34
CA ILE A 22 2.50 1.22 2.75
C ILE A 22 3.03 2.65 2.74
N SER A 23 2.95 3.33 1.61
CA SER A 23 3.34 4.73 1.50
C SER A 23 2.65 5.57 2.59
N GLY A 24 3.36 6.51 3.20
CA GLY A 24 2.84 7.30 4.33
C GLY A 24 2.99 6.66 5.72
N ASP A 25 3.27 5.36 5.84
CA ASP A 25 3.64 4.76 7.13
C ASP A 25 4.98 5.32 7.63
N GLY A 26 5.08 5.59 8.93
CA GLY A 26 6.30 6.12 9.58
C GLY A 26 7.47 5.14 9.59
N ASP A 27 7.20 3.84 9.46
CA ASP A 27 8.19 2.75 9.56
C ASP A 27 8.79 2.35 8.19
N ASN A 28 8.59 3.17 7.16
CA ASN A 28 8.99 2.82 5.80
C ASN A 28 10.52 2.81 5.62
N SER A 29 11.06 1.69 5.16
CA SER A 29 12.47 1.58 4.78
C SER A 29 12.70 2.17 3.39
N LYS A 30 13.63 3.12 3.26
CA LYS A 30 13.98 3.77 1.99
C LYS A 30 14.53 2.82 0.92
N GLN A 31 14.97 1.62 1.31
CA GLN A 31 15.59 0.64 0.41
C GLN A 31 14.61 -0.38 -0.17
N LYS A 32 13.34 -0.38 0.28
CA LYS A 32 12.34 -1.37 -0.13
C LYS A 32 11.15 -0.71 -0.81
N THR A 33 10.48 -1.48 -1.68
CA THR A 33 9.30 -1.02 -2.41
C THR A 33 8.17 -0.67 -1.45
N SER A 34 7.74 0.59 -1.45
CA SER A 34 6.50 1.02 -0.81
C SER A 34 5.32 0.86 -1.76
N PHE A 35 4.22 0.31 -1.25
CA PHE A 35 2.95 0.18 -1.97
C PHE A 35 2.04 1.36 -1.63
N GLU A 36 1.37 1.91 -2.64
CA GLU A 36 0.41 3.00 -2.43
C GLU A 36 -0.80 2.57 -1.59
N THR A 37 -1.23 1.31 -1.72
CA THR A 37 -2.36 0.73 -1.00
C THR A 37 -2.04 -0.69 -0.57
N VAL A 38 -2.72 -1.16 0.47
CA VAL A 38 -2.60 -2.55 0.92
C VAL A 38 -3.12 -3.54 -0.13
N ASP A 39 -4.08 -3.15 -0.97
CA ASP A 39 -4.54 -3.97 -2.10
C ASP A 39 -3.42 -4.25 -3.10
N LYS A 40 -2.59 -3.25 -3.44
CA LYS A 40 -1.45 -3.45 -4.36
C LYS A 40 -0.43 -4.40 -3.75
N PHE A 41 -0.17 -4.28 -2.45
CA PHE A 41 0.69 -5.21 -1.73
C PHE A 41 0.13 -6.64 -1.79
N LEU A 42 -1.15 -6.82 -1.43
CA LEU A 42 -1.81 -8.13 -1.39
C LEU A 42 -1.83 -8.80 -2.76
N ASN A 43 -2.12 -8.05 -3.83
CA ASN A 43 -2.10 -8.58 -5.19
C ASN A 43 -0.69 -9.03 -5.61
N MET A 44 0.35 -8.25 -5.27
CA MET A 44 1.74 -8.63 -5.56
C MET A 44 2.17 -9.86 -4.75
N PHE A 45 1.77 -9.93 -3.49
CA PHE A 45 2.01 -11.06 -2.61
C PHE A 45 1.38 -12.35 -3.17
N GLU A 46 0.10 -12.28 -3.56
CA GLU A 46 -0.62 -13.40 -4.19
C GLU A 46 0.06 -13.86 -5.48
N MET A 47 0.46 -12.94 -6.36
CA MET A 47 1.17 -13.28 -7.60
C MET A 47 2.48 -14.01 -7.36
N ILE A 48 3.25 -13.62 -6.34
CA ILE A 48 4.54 -14.26 -6.02
C ILE A 48 4.31 -15.66 -5.46
N LEU A 49 3.33 -15.84 -4.57
CA LEU A 49 2.99 -17.18 -4.07
C LEU A 49 2.54 -18.10 -5.22
N TYR A 50 1.71 -17.59 -6.13
CA TYR A 50 1.29 -18.30 -7.33
C TYR A 50 2.48 -18.66 -8.24
N GLN A 51 3.40 -17.72 -8.49
CA GLN A 51 4.60 -17.95 -9.29
C GLN A 51 5.47 -19.10 -8.73
N HIS A 52 5.54 -19.23 -7.42
CA HIS A 52 6.30 -20.27 -6.74
C HIS A 52 5.51 -21.58 -6.54
N GLY A 53 4.29 -21.68 -7.06
CA GLY A 53 3.44 -22.86 -6.93
C GLY A 53 2.99 -23.15 -5.49
N LEU A 54 2.96 -22.11 -4.64
CA LEU A 54 2.57 -22.23 -3.25
C LEU A 54 1.06 -22.13 -3.11
N ASP A 55 0.47 -23.07 -2.38
CA ASP A 55 -0.92 -22.99 -1.96
C ASP A 55 -1.10 -21.82 -0.98
N LEU A 56 -1.99 -20.90 -1.30
CA LEU A 56 -2.20 -19.66 -0.53
C LEU A 56 -2.62 -19.97 0.90
N ASP A 57 -3.66 -20.79 1.08
CA ASP A 57 -4.22 -21.11 2.41
C ASP A 57 -3.21 -21.82 3.32
N SER A 58 -2.35 -22.66 2.74
CA SER A 58 -1.34 -23.42 3.50
C SER A 58 -0.05 -22.63 3.77
N SER A 59 0.26 -21.62 2.94
CA SER A 59 1.60 -20.99 2.92
C SER A 59 1.62 -19.51 3.31
N TRP A 60 0.48 -18.82 3.28
CA TRP A 60 0.42 -17.37 3.49
C TRP A 60 1.01 -16.96 4.83
N GLU A 61 0.75 -17.70 5.91
CA GLU A 61 1.19 -17.33 7.26
C GLU A 61 2.72 -17.28 7.35
N GLN A 62 3.41 -18.28 6.79
CA GLN A 62 4.87 -18.34 6.79
C GLN A 62 5.48 -17.27 5.89
N CYS A 63 4.90 -17.04 4.71
CA CYS A 63 5.36 -16.00 3.79
C CYS A 63 5.12 -14.59 4.33
N MET A 64 4.02 -14.38 5.06
CA MET A 64 3.66 -13.08 5.62
C MET A 64 4.62 -12.65 6.72
N ILE A 65 5.22 -13.59 7.47
CA ILE A 65 6.30 -13.30 8.42
C ILE A 65 7.44 -12.58 7.69
N SER A 66 7.86 -13.07 6.51
CA SER A 66 8.90 -12.43 5.71
C SER A 66 8.50 -11.04 5.19
N ALA A 67 7.20 -10.82 4.97
CA ALA A 67 6.67 -9.52 4.56
C ALA A 67 6.68 -8.49 5.71
N VAL A 68 6.45 -8.89 6.96
CA VAL A 68 6.30 -7.97 8.11
C VAL A 68 7.55 -7.82 9.00
N GLN A 69 8.50 -8.75 8.92
CA GLN A 69 9.72 -8.79 9.78
C GLN A 69 10.58 -7.51 9.76
N HIS A 70 10.36 -6.61 8.81
CA HIS A 70 11.08 -5.35 8.70
C HIS A 70 10.62 -4.29 9.71
N SER A 71 9.43 -4.44 10.30
CA SER A 71 8.88 -3.53 11.31
C SER A 71 8.46 -4.32 12.55
N THR A 72 8.94 -3.88 13.71
CA THR A 72 8.61 -4.48 15.01
C THR A 72 7.11 -4.37 15.29
N ASP A 73 6.51 -3.22 15.02
CA ASP A 73 5.08 -2.95 15.24
C ASP A 73 4.20 -3.84 14.36
N LYS A 74 4.54 -3.96 13.07
CA LYS A 74 3.80 -4.84 12.14
C LYS A 74 3.97 -6.31 12.52
N SER A 75 5.16 -6.71 12.95
CA SER A 75 5.44 -8.07 13.42
C SER A 75 4.66 -8.41 14.69
N GLN A 76 4.61 -7.50 15.66
CA GLN A 76 3.83 -7.68 16.89
C GLN A 76 2.33 -7.75 16.59
N TRP A 77 1.83 -6.86 15.73
CA TRP A 77 0.44 -6.91 15.30
C TRP A 77 0.11 -8.23 14.59
N PHE A 78 0.98 -8.71 13.70
CA PHE A 78 0.80 -9.98 13.00
C PHE A 78 0.68 -11.16 13.98
N GLN A 79 1.56 -11.21 14.99
CA GLN A 79 1.53 -12.25 16.03
C GLN A 79 0.21 -12.23 16.82
N MET A 80 -0.34 -11.05 17.12
CA MET A 80 -1.58 -10.93 17.89
C MET A 80 -2.83 -11.19 17.06
N ALA A 81 -2.87 -10.70 15.82
CA ALA A 81 -4.08 -10.63 15.00
C ALA A 81 -4.24 -11.78 14.01
N LEU A 82 -3.15 -12.38 13.53
CA LEU A 82 -3.16 -13.33 12.41
C LEU A 82 -2.51 -14.67 12.74
N MET A 83 -1.38 -14.66 13.45
CA MET A 83 -0.61 -15.86 13.74
C MET A 83 -1.43 -16.85 14.57
N HIS A 84 -1.43 -18.12 14.17
CA HIS A 84 -2.14 -19.22 14.81
C HIS A 84 -3.66 -19.02 14.99
N LYS A 85 -4.28 -18.13 14.22
CA LYS A 85 -5.74 -17.90 14.23
C LYS A 85 -6.51 -18.89 13.37
N ALA A 86 -5.83 -19.83 12.69
CA ALA A 86 -6.42 -20.81 11.80
C ALA A 86 -7.33 -20.18 10.73
N LEU A 87 -6.91 -19.04 10.20
CA LEU A 87 -7.59 -18.33 9.12
C LEU A 87 -7.17 -18.91 7.77
N ASP A 88 -8.14 -19.00 6.86
CA ASP A 88 -7.86 -19.09 5.44
C ASP A 88 -7.26 -17.76 4.93
N TRP A 89 -6.75 -17.79 3.70
CA TRP A 89 -6.16 -16.62 3.07
C TRP A 89 -7.18 -15.48 2.97
N GLU A 90 -8.44 -15.78 2.65
CA GLU A 90 -9.48 -14.76 2.51
C GLU A 90 -9.73 -14.00 3.83
N GLY A 91 -9.86 -14.72 4.95
CA GLY A 91 -10.01 -14.13 6.28
C GLY A 91 -8.78 -13.36 6.74
N ALA A 92 -7.58 -13.87 6.46
CA ALA A 92 -6.33 -13.16 6.71
C ALA A 92 -6.25 -11.87 5.89
N ARG A 93 -6.56 -11.94 4.60
CA ARG A 93 -6.58 -10.81 3.66
C ARG A 93 -7.55 -9.73 4.11
N ALA A 94 -8.76 -10.11 4.53
CA ALA A 94 -9.75 -9.16 5.06
C ALA A 94 -9.24 -8.45 6.32
N THR A 95 -8.57 -9.19 7.22
CA THR A 95 -8.00 -8.64 8.46
C THR A 95 -6.84 -7.69 8.18
N ILE A 96 -5.96 -8.03 7.23
CA ILE A 96 -4.86 -7.17 6.77
C ILE A 96 -5.43 -5.90 6.14
N LYS A 97 -6.42 -6.02 5.26
CA LYS A 97 -7.10 -4.86 4.68
C LYS A 97 -7.70 -3.99 5.76
N LYS A 98 -8.44 -4.55 6.72
CA LYS A 98 -9.05 -3.75 7.79
C LYS A 98 -8.02 -2.96 8.61
N LYS A 99 -6.85 -3.55 8.90
CA LYS A 99 -5.79 -2.88 9.66
C LYS A 99 -5.11 -1.77 8.87
N PHE A 100 -4.74 -2.02 7.62
CA PHE A 100 -3.89 -1.12 6.83
C PHE A 100 -4.65 -0.30 5.77
N SER A 101 -5.95 -0.53 5.59
CA SER A 101 -6.87 0.36 4.85
C SER A 101 -7.63 1.30 5.77
N GLY A 102 -7.29 1.35 7.07
CA GLY A 102 -8.09 2.06 8.08
C GLY A 102 -8.10 3.58 7.91
N ASP A 103 -9.11 4.21 8.54
CA ASP A 103 -9.41 5.65 8.53
C ASP A 103 -8.19 6.56 8.79
N GLN A 104 -7.15 6.09 9.48
CA GLN A 104 -5.94 6.87 9.75
C GLN A 104 -5.04 7.00 8.50
N VAL A 105 -4.90 5.94 7.70
CA VAL A 105 -4.17 5.98 6.43
C VAL A 105 -4.94 6.85 5.44
N GLN A 106 -6.26 6.70 5.41
CA GLN A 106 -7.16 7.54 4.62
C GLN A 106 -7.10 9.01 5.06
N ALA A 107 -7.14 9.31 6.36
CA ALA A 107 -7.04 10.66 6.89
C ALA A 107 -5.66 11.28 6.59
N HIS A 108 -4.58 10.49 6.68
CA HIS A 108 -3.24 10.93 6.28
C HIS A 108 -3.20 11.34 4.81
N TYR A 109 -3.70 10.49 3.90
CA TYR A 109 -3.73 10.83 2.47
C TYR A 109 -4.70 11.96 2.14
N LEU A 110 -5.83 12.06 2.83
CA LEU A 110 -6.75 13.19 2.69
C LEU A 110 -6.10 14.49 3.14
N ASN A 111 -5.43 14.50 4.30
CA ASN A 111 -4.68 15.66 4.77
C ASN A 111 -3.58 16.03 3.77
N GLN A 112 -2.81 15.06 3.28
CA GLN A 112 -1.78 15.28 2.26
C GLN A 112 -2.39 15.82 0.95
N LEU A 113 -3.59 15.39 0.56
CA LEU A 113 -4.31 15.88 -0.61
C LEU A 113 -4.77 17.34 -0.41
N PHE A 114 -5.28 17.69 0.77
CA PHE A 114 -5.73 19.04 1.11
C PHE A 114 -4.58 20.04 1.26
N GLU A 115 -3.43 19.57 1.75
CA GLU A 115 -2.21 20.39 1.91
C GLU A 115 -1.38 20.49 0.63
N MET A 116 -1.67 19.65 -0.36
CA MET A 116 -0.93 19.63 -1.62
C MET A 116 -1.02 20.99 -2.31
N LYS A 117 0.15 21.52 -2.70
CA LYS A 117 0.26 22.75 -3.49
C LYS A 117 1.21 22.50 -4.64
N ALA A 118 0.85 22.98 -5.83
CA ALA A 118 1.74 22.98 -6.97
C ALA A 118 2.98 23.80 -6.63
N SER A 119 4.16 23.24 -6.85
CA SER A 119 5.43 23.98 -6.72
C SER A 119 5.69 24.83 -7.96
N LYS A 120 6.52 25.85 -7.83
CA LYS A 120 7.03 26.67 -8.96
C LYS A 120 7.88 25.88 -9.96
N HIS A 121 8.34 24.68 -9.57
CA HIS A 121 9.14 23.77 -10.41
C HIS A 121 8.34 22.55 -10.89
N ASP A 122 7.09 22.40 -10.47
CA ASP A 122 6.26 21.29 -10.94
C ASP A 122 5.76 21.57 -12.36
N THR A 123 5.87 20.58 -13.24
CA THR A 123 5.15 20.62 -14.52
C THR A 123 3.67 20.26 -14.29
N PRO A 124 2.75 20.72 -15.16
CA PRO A 124 1.34 20.30 -15.14
C PRO A 124 1.14 18.80 -15.01
N VAL A 125 1.89 18.03 -15.78
CA VAL A 125 1.79 16.56 -15.82
C VAL A 125 2.29 15.94 -14.52
N ASN A 126 3.47 16.33 -14.04
CA ASN A 126 4.04 15.77 -12.81
C ASN A 126 3.19 16.07 -11.58
N PHE A 127 2.60 17.26 -11.52
CA PHE A 127 1.70 17.63 -10.43
C PHE A 127 0.41 16.80 -10.47
N VAL A 128 -0.22 16.67 -11.65
CA VAL A 128 -1.46 15.90 -11.81
C VAL A 128 -1.21 14.42 -11.51
N ASP A 129 -0.07 13.85 -11.89
CA ASP A 129 0.27 12.47 -11.59
C ASP A 129 0.48 12.24 -10.08
N ARG A 130 1.15 13.18 -9.39
CA ARG A 130 1.25 13.15 -7.92
C ARG A 130 -0.12 13.25 -7.27
N PHE A 131 -0.96 14.18 -7.71
CA PHE A 131 -2.31 14.36 -7.19
C PHE A 131 -3.16 13.10 -7.38
N LYS A 132 -3.18 12.52 -8.58
CA LYS A 132 -3.90 11.28 -8.90
C LYS A 132 -3.40 10.10 -8.06
N THR A 133 -2.09 10.01 -7.87
CA THR A 133 -1.47 8.96 -7.04
C THR A 133 -1.93 9.09 -5.59
N THR A 134 -1.83 10.28 -5.00
CA THR A 134 -2.29 10.55 -3.64
C THR A 134 -3.80 10.34 -3.48
N LEU A 135 -4.61 10.74 -4.48
CA LEU A 135 -6.05 10.52 -4.47
C LEU A 135 -6.40 9.02 -4.47
N ARG A 136 -5.76 8.22 -5.33
CA ARG A 136 -5.95 6.77 -5.36
C ARG A 136 -5.57 6.10 -4.05
N SER A 137 -4.54 6.61 -3.38
CA SER A 137 -4.13 6.12 -2.06
C SER A 137 -5.16 6.38 -0.94
N THR A 138 -6.11 7.31 -1.14
CA THR A 138 -7.22 7.50 -0.18
C THR A 138 -8.24 6.36 -0.21
N GLY A 139 -8.25 5.53 -1.26
CA GLY A 139 -9.22 4.45 -1.43
C GLY A 139 -10.67 4.93 -1.70
N LEU A 140 -10.90 6.24 -1.81
CA LEU A 140 -12.21 6.81 -2.08
C LEU A 140 -12.55 6.75 -3.57
N ALA A 141 -13.82 6.50 -3.88
CA ALA A 141 -14.34 6.60 -5.24
C ALA A 141 -14.24 8.05 -5.74
N ASP A 142 -13.86 8.24 -7.01
CA ASP A 142 -13.79 9.56 -7.64
C ASP A 142 -15.13 10.29 -7.51
N GLY A 143 -15.11 11.46 -6.87
CA GLY A 143 -16.26 12.31 -6.64
C GLY A 143 -16.01 13.75 -7.11
N PRO A 144 -17.07 14.52 -7.40
CA PRO A 144 -16.96 15.88 -7.94
C PRO A 144 -16.17 16.85 -7.03
N GLY A 145 -16.07 16.56 -5.73
CA GLY A 145 -15.28 17.35 -4.77
C GLY A 145 -13.77 17.39 -5.05
N TYR A 146 -13.20 16.36 -5.68
CA TYR A 146 -11.74 16.33 -5.94
C TYR A 146 -11.31 17.31 -7.03
N GLY A 147 -12.20 17.66 -7.96
CA GLY A 147 -11.94 18.71 -8.93
C GLY A 147 -11.69 20.06 -8.23
N THR A 148 -12.47 20.37 -7.21
CA THR A 148 -12.30 21.58 -6.40
C THR A 148 -11.00 21.54 -5.59
N ILE A 149 -10.62 20.38 -5.05
CA ILE A 149 -9.36 20.21 -4.31
C ILE A 149 -8.16 20.39 -5.25
N LEU A 150 -8.20 19.81 -6.45
CA LEU A 150 -7.18 19.98 -7.48
C LEU A 150 -7.01 21.45 -7.88
N LEU A 151 -8.13 22.16 -8.13
CA LEU A 151 -8.09 23.58 -8.49
C LEU A 151 -7.53 24.44 -7.35
N LYS A 152 -7.89 24.16 -6.08
CA LYS A 152 -7.29 24.83 -4.92
C LYS A 152 -5.79 24.56 -4.80
N ALA A 153 -5.36 23.34 -5.07
CA ALA A 153 -3.95 22.96 -5.00
C ALA A 153 -3.10 23.62 -6.11
N LEU A 154 -3.71 23.93 -7.25
CA LEU A 154 -3.10 24.64 -8.38
C LEU A 154 -3.12 26.17 -8.24
N ALA A 155 -4.06 26.73 -7.46
CA ALA A 155 -4.25 28.18 -7.31
C ALA A 155 -2.97 28.98 -6.99
N PRO A 156 -2.02 28.50 -6.17
CA PRO A 156 -0.80 29.25 -5.84
C PRO A 156 0.14 29.51 -7.02
N ASN A 157 0.12 28.66 -8.06
CA ASN A 157 1.04 28.74 -9.21
C ASN A 157 0.32 28.63 -10.57
N TYR A 158 -0.99 28.87 -10.60
CA TYR A 158 -1.84 28.80 -11.79
C TYR A 158 -1.28 29.55 -13.03
N PRO A 159 -0.67 30.75 -12.92
CA PRO A 159 -0.13 31.46 -14.08
C PRO A 159 0.95 30.67 -14.84
N THR A 160 1.80 29.93 -14.12
CA THR A 160 2.89 29.12 -14.69
C THR A 160 2.34 27.89 -15.43
N PHE A 161 1.20 27.35 -14.99
CA PHE A 161 0.56 26.17 -15.60
C PHE A 161 -0.25 26.53 -16.85
N VAL A 162 -0.73 27.78 -16.95
CA VAL A 162 -1.49 28.28 -18.12
C VAL A 162 -0.58 28.79 -19.24
N GLN A 163 0.65 29.22 -18.93
CA GLN A 163 1.58 29.81 -19.92
C GLN A 163 2.16 28.83 -20.95
N LEU A 164 2.09 27.51 -20.73
CA LEU A 164 2.58 26.51 -21.70
C LEU A 164 1.77 26.45 -23.01
N LYS A 165 0.61 27.14 -23.09
CA LYS A 165 -0.19 27.18 -24.32
C LYS A 165 0.19 28.30 -25.30
N ASN A 166 1.05 29.24 -24.91
CA ASN A 166 1.31 30.46 -25.71
C ASN A 166 2.70 30.51 -26.36
N GLN A 167 3.45 29.41 -26.44
CA GLN A 167 4.76 29.36 -27.12
C GLN A 167 4.79 28.49 -28.39
N VAL A 168 3.66 28.37 -29.08
CA VAL A 168 3.65 27.91 -30.48
C VAL A 168 2.96 28.99 -31.30
N SER A 169 3.75 29.97 -31.75
CA SER A 169 3.42 30.90 -32.83
C SER A 169 4.33 30.61 -34.00
#